data_AF-A0A931VA06-F1
#
_entry.id   AF-A0A931VA06-F1
#
_cell.length_a   1.000
_cell.length_b   1.000
_cell.length_c   1.000
_cell.angle_alpha   90.00
_cell.angle_beta   90.00
_cell.angle_gamma   90.00
#
_symmetry.space_group_name_H-M   'P 1'
#
loop_
_entity.id
_entity.type
_entity.pdbx_description
1 polymer ?
#
loop_
_entity_poly.entity_id
_entity_poly.type
_entity_poly.pdbx_seq_one_letter_code
_entity_poly.pdbx_strand_id
1 'polypeptide(L)'
;FVLKDGSTYKMWYTGHDTYSIYYATSSNGLEWTKYDNTVPALSDGICTNGKIPHGNAGRGDASYTWYPAVIKDGSTNKMWYSGYFGGVYTIFYATSTNGGLTWTKYDNTIPAISDDSSTNGKIPMGSSGRGDSTYVLTPSVIKDDGIYKMWYTGNGGGTICVYYATSSNGLEWTKYDNGIPDNSDGSSTNGKVPRGSSGKGDSLSASTPCVIKVGSAYKMWYVGSDAGNTARVYHATSSNGLEWTKLDNSIPLVSDTTNSNSRLGLGTAGKGDSKYASHPKVVIANDRWNSYQMWYSGYDGANWRVYHAISPPPAGTIFTFR
;
A
#
# COMPACT_ATOMS: atom_id res chain seq x y z
N PHE A 1 -0.29 -2.23 7.23
CA PHE A 1 1.13 -1.83 7.19
C PHE A 1 1.89 -2.45 8.34
N VAL A 2 3.12 -2.90 8.11
CA VAL A 2 4.03 -3.46 9.10
C VAL A 2 5.36 -2.69 9.07
N LEU A 3 5.85 -2.30 10.23
CA LEU A 3 7.14 -1.65 10.47
C LEU A 3 7.92 -2.48 11.49
N LYS A 4 9.19 -2.78 11.22
CA LYS A 4 10.10 -3.35 12.22
C LYS A 4 10.84 -2.21 12.91
N ASP A 5 10.68 -2.10 14.23
CA ASP A 5 11.28 -1.06 15.07
C ASP A 5 12.03 -1.74 16.23
N GLY A 6 13.36 -1.87 16.10
CA GLY A 6 14.17 -2.68 17.00
C GLY A 6 13.76 -4.16 16.96
N SER A 7 13.52 -4.75 18.13
CA SER A 7 13.04 -6.13 18.26
C SER A 7 11.54 -6.30 18.01
N THR A 8 10.77 -5.22 17.84
CA THR A 8 9.30 -5.28 17.76
C THR A 8 8.79 -5.00 16.36
N TYR A 9 7.91 -5.86 15.85
CA TYR A 9 7.05 -5.55 14.71
C TYR A 9 5.83 -4.76 15.18
N LYS A 10 5.50 -3.72 14.42
CA LYS A 10 4.37 -2.83 14.62
C LYS A 10 3.47 -2.91 13.41
N MET A 11 2.18 -3.16 13.61
CA MET A 11 1.20 -3.19 12.54
C MET A 11 0.14 -2.12 12.75
N TRP A 12 -0.05 -1.29 11.73
CA TRP A 12 -1.24 -0.46 11.58
C TRP A 12 -2.13 -1.08 10.51
N TYR A 13 -3.33 -1.50 10.88
CA TYR A 13 -4.24 -2.25 10.01
C TYR A 13 -5.63 -1.63 9.99
N THR A 14 -6.34 -1.78 8.88
CA THR A 14 -7.73 -1.29 8.76
C THR A 14 -8.68 -2.35 9.30
N GLY A 15 -9.51 -1.99 10.27
CA GLY A 15 -10.61 -2.84 10.74
C GLY A 15 -11.77 -2.77 9.75
N HIS A 16 -12.30 -3.91 9.31
CA HIS A 16 -13.33 -3.95 8.27
C HIS A 16 -14.67 -3.34 8.73
N ASP A 17 -15.06 -3.52 9.99
CA ASP A 17 -16.37 -3.08 10.48
C ASP A 17 -16.49 -1.56 10.59
N THR A 18 -15.37 -0.89 10.89
CA THR A 18 -15.34 0.56 11.10
C THR A 18 -14.58 1.30 10.01
N TYR A 19 -13.80 0.61 9.17
CA TYR A 19 -12.85 1.22 8.25
C TYR A 19 -12.00 2.30 8.92
N SER A 20 -11.54 2.01 10.13
CA SER A 20 -10.58 2.81 10.89
C SER A 20 -9.25 2.07 10.99
N ILE A 21 -8.16 2.81 11.24
CA ILE A 21 -6.84 2.22 11.46
C ILE A 21 -6.67 1.88 12.94
N TYR A 22 -6.22 0.66 13.21
CA TYR A 22 -5.91 0.11 14.53
C TYR A 22 -4.47 -0.35 14.62
N TYR A 23 -4.02 -0.66 15.84
CA TYR A 23 -2.64 -0.99 16.14
C TYR A 23 -2.49 -2.38 16.76
N ALA A 24 -1.45 -3.09 16.34
CA ALA A 24 -1.02 -4.35 16.93
C ALA A 24 0.51 -4.44 16.97
N THR A 25 1.03 -5.27 17.86
CA THR A 25 2.47 -5.53 17.98
C THR A 25 2.77 -7.02 17.95
N SER A 26 4.00 -7.36 17.55
CA SER A 26 4.50 -8.72 17.55
C SER A 26 6.01 -8.73 17.79
N SER A 27 6.51 -9.72 18.54
CA SER A 27 7.95 -9.94 18.69
C SER A 27 8.56 -10.70 17.51
N ASN A 28 7.78 -11.60 16.90
CA ASN A 28 8.22 -12.55 15.87
C ASN A 28 7.63 -12.28 14.48
N GLY A 29 6.65 -11.38 14.35
CA GLY A 29 5.97 -11.04 13.10
C GLY A 29 4.83 -11.99 12.71
N LEU A 30 4.59 -13.04 13.51
CA LEU A 30 3.59 -14.08 13.25
C LEU A 30 2.44 -14.04 14.25
N GLU A 31 2.76 -13.86 15.54
CA GLU A 31 1.79 -13.78 16.62
C GLU A 31 1.57 -12.32 16.99
N TRP A 32 0.33 -11.85 16.86
CA TRP A 32 0.00 -10.43 16.98
C TRP A 32 -0.90 -10.15 18.18
N THR A 33 -0.48 -9.21 19.02
CA THR A 33 -1.29 -8.67 20.11
C THR A 33 -1.90 -7.34 19.67
N LYS A 34 -3.22 -7.31 19.52
CA LYS A 34 -3.99 -6.09 19.27
C LYS A 34 -3.92 -5.18 20.50
N TYR A 35 -3.66 -3.90 20.30
CA TYR A 35 -3.46 -2.97 21.41
C TYR A 35 -4.80 -2.49 22.01
N ASP A 36 -5.67 -1.93 21.17
CA ASP A 36 -7.01 -1.48 21.54
C ASP A 36 -7.88 -1.48 20.28
N ASN A 37 -8.96 -2.26 20.29
CA ASN A 37 -9.89 -2.40 19.17
C ASN A 37 -11.25 -1.75 19.42
N THR A 38 -11.40 -1.00 20.51
CA THR A 38 -12.61 -0.21 20.74
C THR A 38 -12.78 0.81 19.62
N VAL A 39 -14.03 0.98 19.17
CA VAL A 39 -14.39 2.00 18.17
C VAL A 39 -13.96 3.37 18.70
N PRO A 40 -13.01 4.06 18.05
CA PRO A 40 -12.55 5.35 18.54
C PRO A 40 -13.58 6.45 18.27
N ALA A 41 -13.59 7.49 19.12
CA ALA A 41 -14.31 8.71 18.82
C ALA A 41 -13.70 9.44 17.62
N LEU A 42 -14.52 10.22 16.90
CA LEU A 42 -14.07 11.04 15.77
C LEU A 42 -12.98 12.03 16.20
N SER A 43 -12.00 12.28 15.33
CA SER A 43 -10.94 13.26 15.58
C SER A 43 -10.33 13.81 14.31
N ASP A 44 -10.10 15.12 14.29
CA ASP A 44 -9.38 15.85 13.25
C ASP A 44 -7.92 16.15 13.62
N GLY A 45 -7.50 15.79 14.85
CA GLY A 45 -6.19 16.13 15.38
C GLY A 45 -5.57 14.96 16.12
N ILE A 46 -5.51 15.07 17.46
CA ILE A 46 -4.89 14.06 18.31
C ILE A 46 -5.75 12.78 18.33
N CYS A 47 -5.08 11.65 18.12
CA CYS A 47 -5.62 10.30 18.12
C CYS A 47 -4.74 9.44 19.04
N THR A 48 -5.34 8.57 19.85
CA THR A 48 -4.62 7.79 20.88
C THR A 48 -4.72 6.28 20.65
N ASN A 49 -3.98 5.51 21.45
CA ASN A 49 -3.94 4.05 21.42
C ASN A 49 -3.53 3.45 20.06
N GLY A 50 -2.74 4.19 19.30
CA GLY A 50 -2.24 3.82 17.97
C GLY A 50 -3.32 3.79 16.89
N LYS A 51 -4.50 4.36 17.15
CA LYS A 51 -5.62 4.39 16.22
C LYS A 51 -5.62 5.67 15.38
N ILE A 52 -6.19 5.59 14.17
CA ILE A 52 -6.63 6.76 13.39
C ILE A 52 -8.14 6.62 13.15
N PRO A 53 -9.00 7.35 13.90
CA PRO A 53 -10.44 7.37 13.69
C PRO A 53 -10.83 8.16 12.44
N HIS A 54 -12.10 8.11 12.06
CA HIS A 54 -12.68 9.05 11.11
C HIS A 54 -12.59 10.50 11.59
N GLY A 55 -12.56 11.44 10.65
CA GLY A 55 -12.68 12.87 10.93
C GLY A 55 -14.11 13.27 11.32
N ASN A 56 -14.26 14.52 11.76
CA ASN A 56 -15.58 15.12 11.96
C ASN A 56 -16.29 15.36 10.62
N ALA A 57 -17.62 15.55 10.66
CA ALA A 57 -18.41 15.84 9.47
C ALA A 57 -17.81 17.00 8.64
N GLY A 58 -17.75 16.81 7.32
CA GLY A 58 -17.17 17.78 6.38
C GLY A 58 -15.67 17.64 6.16
N ARG A 59 -14.98 16.74 6.88
CA ARG A 59 -13.59 16.37 6.59
C ARG A 59 -13.51 15.29 5.53
N GLY A 60 -12.41 15.26 4.77
CA GLY A 60 -12.24 14.32 3.66
C GLY A 60 -11.98 12.88 4.10
N ASP A 61 -11.84 12.63 5.40
CA ASP A 61 -11.73 11.30 6.01
C ASP A 61 -12.85 11.03 7.04
N ALA A 62 -13.99 11.72 6.91
CA ALA A 62 -15.11 11.61 7.85
C ALA A 62 -15.92 10.32 7.71
N SER A 63 -15.70 9.52 6.65
CA SER A 63 -16.34 8.22 6.48
C SER A 63 -15.38 7.06 6.62
N TYR A 64 -14.16 7.12 6.05
CA TYR A 64 -13.15 6.05 6.19
C TYR A 64 -11.75 6.61 6.47
N THR A 65 -10.98 5.87 7.26
CA THR A 65 -9.53 6.02 7.44
C THR A 65 -8.86 4.65 7.28
N TRP A 66 -8.22 4.43 6.13
CA TRP A 66 -7.77 3.11 5.69
C TRP A 66 -6.41 3.14 5.01
N TYR A 67 -5.84 1.96 4.78
CA TYR A 67 -4.63 1.73 3.99
C TYR A 67 -3.43 2.61 4.40
N PRO A 68 -2.95 2.47 5.65
CA PRO A 68 -1.83 3.27 6.13
C PRO A 68 -0.52 2.88 5.44
N ALA A 69 0.35 3.86 5.26
CA ALA A 69 1.76 3.74 4.90
C ALA A 69 2.59 4.49 5.92
N VAL A 70 3.47 3.78 6.64
CA VAL A 70 4.22 4.37 7.76
C VAL A 70 5.72 4.31 7.51
N ILE A 71 6.43 5.41 7.70
CA ILE A 71 7.90 5.40 7.78
C ILE A 71 8.36 5.99 9.13
N LYS A 72 9.56 5.61 9.55
CA LYS A 72 10.26 6.25 10.66
C LYS A 72 11.34 7.16 10.09
N ASP A 73 11.27 8.45 10.36
CA ASP A 73 12.24 9.45 9.94
C ASP A 73 12.76 10.21 11.17
N GLY A 74 14.01 9.91 11.55
CA GLY A 74 14.56 10.31 12.85
C GLY A 74 13.72 9.75 14.01
N SER A 75 13.30 10.63 14.92
CA SER A 75 12.43 10.29 16.07
C SER A 75 10.94 10.28 15.73
N THR A 76 10.55 10.64 14.50
CA THR A 76 9.14 10.82 14.12
C THR A 76 8.68 9.69 13.22
N ASN A 77 7.58 9.04 13.59
CA ASN A 77 6.80 8.22 12.70
C ASN A 77 5.88 9.11 11.86
N LYS A 78 5.84 8.84 10.56
CA LYS A 78 5.06 9.57 9.57
C LYS A 78 4.13 8.59 8.89
N MET A 79 2.82 8.89 8.87
CA MET A 79 1.81 8.06 8.25
C MET A 79 1.14 8.84 7.14
N TRP A 80 1.08 8.23 5.95
CA TRP A 80 0.12 8.60 4.92
C TRP A 80 -0.98 7.56 4.90
N TYR A 81 -2.22 8.00 4.92
CA TYR A 81 -3.38 7.10 4.97
C TYR A 81 -4.42 7.56 3.98
N SER A 82 -5.16 6.63 3.42
CA SER A 82 -6.29 6.96 2.57
C SER A 82 -7.48 7.41 3.42
N GLY A 83 -8.22 8.40 2.93
CA GLY A 83 -9.46 8.88 3.52
C GLY A 83 -10.60 8.85 2.51
N TYR A 84 -11.82 8.79 3.01
CA TYR A 84 -13.02 8.93 2.21
C TYR A 84 -14.08 9.77 2.90
N PHE A 85 -14.72 10.64 2.12
CA PHE A 85 -15.98 11.28 2.48
C PHE A 85 -16.68 11.82 1.21
N GLY A 86 -17.98 11.57 1.08
CA GLY A 86 -18.82 12.24 0.08
C GLY A 86 -18.35 12.06 -1.38
N GLY A 87 -17.73 10.94 -1.72
CA GLY A 87 -17.18 10.68 -3.07
C GLY A 87 -15.73 11.13 -3.28
N VAL A 88 -15.13 11.81 -2.30
CA VAL A 88 -13.72 12.19 -2.33
C VAL A 88 -12.87 11.06 -1.74
N TYR A 89 -11.93 10.55 -2.52
CA TYR A 89 -10.96 9.54 -2.10
C TYR A 89 -9.55 10.11 -2.27
N THR A 90 -8.89 10.40 -1.15
CA THR A 90 -7.61 11.12 -1.13
C THR A 90 -6.69 10.55 -0.06
N ILE A 91 -5.42 10.92 -0.10
CA ILE A 91 -4.44 10.53 0.90
C ILE A 91 -4.18 11.72 1.83
N PHE A 92 -4.14 11.45 3.13
CA PHE A 92 -3.89 12.39 4.21
C PHE A 92 -2.65 12.00 5.01
N TYR A 93 -2.23 12.88 5.91
CA TYR A 93 -0.98 12.76 6.65
C TYR A 93 -1.17 12.91 8.15
N ALA A 94 -0.45 12.09 8.92
CA ALA A 94 -0.36 12.16 10.37
C ALA A 94 1.06 11.87 10.87
N THR A 95 1.41 12.42 12.04
CA THR A 95 2.72 12.19 12.67
C THR A 95 2.58 11.64 14.09
N SER A 96 3.61 10.95 14.55
CA SER A 96 3.71 10.46 15.91
C SER A 96 5.16 10.51 16.39
N THR A 97 5.40 11.04 17.58
CA THR A 97 6.73 11.12 18.22
C THR A 97 6.94 10.09 19.32
N ASN A 98 5.91 9.30 19.66
CA ASN A 98 5.94 8.28 20.72
C ASN A 98 5.81 6.86 20.15
N GLY A 99 6.43 6.61 18.99
CA GLY A 99 6.48 5.29 18.40
C GLY A 99 5.17 4.80 17.77
N GLY A 100 4.21 5.70 17.53
CA GLY A 100 2.94 5.44 16.84
C GLY A 100 1.77 5.08 17.76
N LEU A 101 1.81 5.48 19.04
CA LEU A 101 0.72 5.34 20.00
C LEU A 101 -0.19 6.58 20.06
N THR A 102 0.38 7.76 19.90
CA THR A 102 -0.37 9.01 19.73
C THR A 102 -0.06 9.56 18.35
N TRP A 103 -1.09 9.75 17.54
CA TRP A 103 -0.99 10.35 16.22
C TRP A 103 -1.63 11.72 16.21
N THR A 104 -1.06 12.66 15.47
CA THR A 104 -1.66 13.95 15.17
C THR A 104 -1.92 14.02 13.68
N LYS A 105 -3.20 14.03 13.28
CA LYS A 105 -3.58 14.36 11.90
C LYS A 105 -3.17 15.79 11.61
N TYR A 106 -2.52 16.00 10.46
CA TYR A 106 -1.96 17.31 10.13
C TYR A 106 -3.03 18.24 9.53
N ASP A 107 -3.74 17.76 8.51
CA ASP A 107 -4.83 18.46 7.86
C ASP A 107 -5.69 17.44 7.10
N ASN A 108 -6.94 17.25 7.52
CA ASN A 108 -7.92 16.38 6.87
C ASN A 108 -9.04 17.16 6.14
N THR A 109 -8.80 18.43 5.80
CA THR A 109 -9.67 19.18 4.89
C THR A 109 -9.64 18.56 3.50
N ILE A 110 -10.80 18.53 2.84
CA ILE A 110 -10.93 18.11 1.45
C ILE A 110 -10.01 18.99 0.59
N PRO A 111 -8.96 18.43 -0.04
CA PRO A 111 -8.07 19.22 -0.87
C PRO A 111 -8.74 19.58 -2.21
N ALA A 112 -8.33 20.69 -2.81
CA ALA A 112 -8.69 21.00 -4.18
C ALA A 112 -8.07 19.98 -5.15
N ILE A 113 -8.75 19.75 -6.29
CA ILE A 113 -8.23 18.93 -7.39
C ILE A 113 -6.92 19.53 -7.90
N SER A 114 -5.92 18.68 -8.16
CA SER A 114 -4.61 19.10 -8.69
C SER A 114 -3.91 17.98 -9.45
N ASP A 115 -3.30 18.34 -10.58
CA ASP A 115 -2.51 17.44 -11.44
C ASP A 115 -1.02 17.42 -11.11
N ASP A 116 -0.56 18.42 -10.35
CA ASP A 116 0.87 18.69 -10.16
C ASP A 116 1.21 18.72 -8.68
N SER A 117 0.88 19.82 -7.98
CA SER A 117 1.33 20.03 -6.61
C SER A 117 0.21 19.89 -5.56
N SER A 118 0.62 19.54 -4.34
CA SER A 118 -0.24 19.55 -3.16
C SER A 118 0.55 19.85 -1.89
N THR A 119 -0.17 20.34 -0.88
CA THR A 119 0.40 20.81 0.38
C THR A 119 -0.12 20.01 1.58
N ASN A 120 0.43 20.26 2.76
CA ASN A 120 -0.03 19.69 4.04
C ASN A 120 -0.03 18.15 4.11
N GLY A 121 0.80 17.49 3.29
CA GLY A 121 0.96 16.04 3.25
C GLY A 121 -0.19 15.30 2.56
N LYS A 122 -1.09 16.02 1.90
CA LYS A 122 -2.24 15.45 1.19
C LYS A 122 -1.87 15.09 -0.25
N ILE A 123 -2.53 14.09 -0.83
CA ILE A 123 -2.48 13.84 -2.29
C ILE A 123 -3.92 13.91 -2.84
N PRO A 124 -4.29 14.99 -3.55
CA PRO A 124 -5.63 15.18 -4.09
C PRO A 124 -5.90 14.31 -5.32
N MET A 125 -7.16 14.19 -5.72
CA MET A 125 -7.52 13.66 -7.04
C MET A 125 -7.05 14.59 -8.16
N GLY A 126 -6.82 14.02 -9.35
CA GLY A 126 -6.49 14.77 -10.56
C GLY A 126 -7.73 15.36 -11.26
N SER A 127 -7.48 16.20 -12.25
CA SER A 127 -8.50 16.79 -13.11
C SER A 127 -9.15 15.73 -14.01
N SER A 128 -10.34 16.03 -14.54
CA SER A 128 -11.05 15.11 -15.45
C SER A 128 -10.16 14.67 -16.62
N GLY A 129 -10.15 13.37 -16.92
CA GLY A 129 -9.31 12.77 -17.97
C GLY A 129 -7.92 12.33 -17.49
N ARG A 130 -7.54 12.64 -16.25
CA ARG A 130 -6.34 12.09 -15.62
C ARG A 130 -6.59 10.70 -15.04
N GLY A 131 -5.50 9.95 -14.90
CA GLY A 131 -5.48 8.59 -14.38
C GLY A 131 -5.78 8.44 -12.89
N ASP A 132 -5.93 9.55 -12.19
CA ASP A 132 -6.26 9.64 -10.77
C ASP A 132 -7.43 10.60 -10.50
N SER A 133 -8.30 10.81 -11.50
CA SER A 133 -9.40 11.77 -11.44
C SER A 133 -10.62 11.32 -10.62
N THR A 134 -10.73 10.02 -10.33
CA THR A 134 -11.86 9.42 -9.60
C THR A 134 -11.48 9.05 -8.16
N TYR A 135 -10.26 8.55 -7.95
CA TYR A 135 -9.73 8.35 -6.60
C TYR A 135 -8.21 8.28 -6.57
N VAL A 136 -7.65 8.61 -5.40
CA VAL A 136 -6.25 8.41 -5.02
C VAL A 136 -6.17 7.67 -3.70
N LEU A 137 -5.62 6.45 -3.71
CA LEU A 137 -5.66 5.53 -2.57
C LEU A 137 -4.37 4.71 -2.40
N THR A 138 -4.26 4.00 -1.27
CA THR A 138 -3.23 2.98 -0.99
C THR A 138 -1.80 3.47 -1.23
N PRO A 139 -1.33 4.46 -0.45
CA PRO A 139 0.05 4.93 -0.56
C PRO A 139 1.05 3.81 -0.24
N SER A 140 2.21 3.88 -0.88
CA SER A 140 3.46 3.25 -0.45
C SER A 140 4.55 4.29 -0.46
N VAL A 141 5.08 4.61 0.71
CA VAL A 141 6.08 5.68 0.89
C VAL A 141 7.39 5.10 1.37
N ILE A 142 8.49 5.57 0.77
CA ILE A 142 9.85 5.42 1.28
C ILE A 142 10.54 6.79 1.30
N LYS A 143 11.62 6.90 2.06
CA LYS A 143 12.55 8.03 1.98
C LYS A 143 13.89 7.52 1.47
N ASP A 144 14.37 8.12 0.39
CA ASP A 144 15.60 7.70 -0.28
C ASP A 144 16.37 8.95 -0.73
N ASP A 145 17.64 9.01 -0.35
CA ASP A 145 18.52 10.16 -0.58
C ASP A 145 17.89 11.51 -0.18
N GLY A 146 17.30 11.55 1.02
CA GLY A 146 16.62 12.73 1.56
C GLY A 146 15.24 13.03 0.95
N ILE A 147 14.86 12.38 -0.16
CA ILE A 147 13.60 12.61 -0.86
C ILE A 147 12.57 11.56 -0.46
N TYR A 148 11.37 12.01 -0.10
CA TYR A 148 10.20 11.16 0.05
C TYR A 148 9.66 10.80 -1.32
N LYS A 149 9.38 9.52 -1.51
CA LYS A 149 8.88 8.93 -2.74
C LYS A 149 7.59 8.18 -2.42
N MET A 150 6.49 8.52 -3.08
CA MET A 150 5.21 7.86 -2.91
C MET A 150 4.77 7.24 -4.22
N TRP A 151 4.45 5.94 -4.16
CA TRP A 151 3.64 5.29 -5.18
C TRP A 151 2.23 5.12 -4.64
N TYR A 152 1.22 5.43 -5.44
CA TYR A 152 -0.18 5.38 -5.03
C TYR A 152 -1.06 4.80 -6.14
N THR A 153 -2.23 4.29 -5.78
CA THR A 153 -3.24 3.85 -6.76
C THR A 153 -4.08 5.04 -7.18
N GLY A 154 -4.18 5.25 -8.49
CA GLY A 154 -5.13 6.16 -9.11
C GLY A 154 -6.21 5.41 -9.86
N ASN A 155 -7.39 6.02 -10.00
CA ASN A 155 -8.37 5.64 -11.02
C ASN A 155 -8.81 6.84 -11.83
N GLY A 156 -8.74 6.68 -13.16
CA GLY A 156 -9.23 7.64 -14.14
C GLY A 156 -10.03 6.92 -15.21
N GLY A 157 -11.32 7.25 -15.33
CA GLY A 157 -12.20 6.65 -16.35
C GLY A 157 -12.31 5.12 -16.26
N GLY A 158 -12.20 4.55 -15.05
CA GLY A 158 -12.22 3.10 -14.83
C GLY A 158 -10.89 2.40 -15.04
N THR A 159 -9.82 3.13 -15.38
CA THR A 159 -8.47 2.58 -15.47
C THR A 159 -7.75 2.75 -14.15
N ILE A 160 -7.39 1.63 -13.52
CA ILE A 160 -6.73 1.58 -12.22
C ILE A 160 -5.26 1.23 -12.42
N CYS A 161 -4.38 2.17 -12.08
CA CYS A 161 -2.93 2.06 -12.24
C CYS A 161 -2.19 2.58 -11.01
N VAL A 162 -0.90 2.30 -10.93
CA VAL A 162 0.01 2.91 -9.95
C VAL A 162 0.63 4.17 -10.54
N TYR A 163 0.70 5.23 -9.74
CA TYR A 163 1.26 6.53 -10.06
C TYR A 163 2.31 6.95 -9.02
N TYR A 164 3.04 8.03 -9.30
CA TYR A 164 4.21 8.44 -8.53
C TYR A 164 4.19 9.93 -8.15
N ALA A 165 4.65 10.23 -6.94
CA ALA A 165 4.86 11.59 -6.44
C ALA A 165 6.11 11.67 -5.57
N THR A 166 6.70 12.86 -5.49
CA THR A 166 7.89 13.15 -4.66
C THR A 166 7.67 14.32 -3.73
N SER A 167 8.40 14.33 -2.61
CA SER A 167 8.43 15.45 -1.68
C SER A 167 9.81 15.55 -1.01
N SER A 168 10.28 16.75 -0.73
CA SER A 168 11.51 16.97 0.06
C SER A 168 11.26 16.96 1.57
N ASN A 169 10.02 17.17 2.02
CA ASN A 169 9.67 17.36 3.43
C ASN A 169 8.52 16.46 3.93
N GLY A 170 7.85 15.75 3.02
CA GLY A 170 6.69 14.89 3.29
C GLY A 170 5.36 15.64 3.37
N LEU A 171 5.36 16.96 3.19
CA LEU A 171 4.19 17.85 3.25
C LEU A 171 3.85 18.43 1.88
N GLU A 172 4.86 18.92 1.16
CA GLU A 172 4.72 19.49 -0.18
C GLU A 172 5.03 18.41 -1.20
N TRP A 173 4.03 17.93 -1.93
CA TRP A 173 4.15 16.85 -2.89
C TRP A 173 4.00 17.36 -4.32
N THR A 174 4.78 16.77 -5.21
CA THR A 174 4.71 16.96 -6.66
C THR A 174 4.42 15.61 -7.31
N LYS A 175 3.28 15.49 -7.98
CA LYS A 175 2.94 14.36 -8.85
C LYS A 175 3.81 14.42 -10.09
N TYR A 176 4.38 13.29 -10.46
CA TYR A 176 5.33 13.25 -11.57
C TYR A 176 4.64 13.24 -12.94
N ASP A 177 3.65 12.36 -13.10
CA ASP A 177 2.81 12.25 -14.30
C ASP A 177 1.56 11.44 -13.92
N ASN A 178 0.38 12.06 -14.01
CA ASN A 178 -0.91 11.41 -13.76
C ASN A 178 -1.72 11.16 -15.04
N GLY A 179 -1.10 11.19 -16.22
CA GLY A 179 -1.73 10.75 -17.47
C GLY A 179 -2.01 9.25 -17.46
N ILE A 180 -3.16 8.83 -18.01
CA ILE A 180 -3.53 7.42 -18.18
C ILE A 180 -2.45 6.74 -19.05
N PRO A 181 -1.70 5.76 -18.53
CA PRO A 181 -0.69 5.06 -19.32
C PRO A 181 -1.34 4.01 -20.23
N ASP A 182 -0.69 3.72 -21.36
CA ASP A 182 -1.02 2.56 -22.18
C ASP A 182 -0.76 1.26 -21.41
N ASN A 183 -1.48 0.19 -21.78
CA ASN A 183 -1.26 -1.13 -21.22
C ASN A 183 0.15 -1.64 -21.57
N SER A 184 0.81 -2.30 -20.61
CA SER A 184 2.12 -2.90 -20.81
C SER A 184 2.34 -4.11 -19.90
N ASP A 185 2.93 -5.16 -20.47
CA ASP A 185 3.28 -6.40 -19.76
C ASP A 185 4.72 -6.42 -19.23
N GLY A 186 5.54 -5.45 -19.65
CA GLY A 186 6.97 -5.41 -19.37
C GLY A 186 7.39 -4.07 -18.80
N SER A 187 7.74 -3.12 -19.66
CA SER A 187 8.32 -1.84 -19.24
C SER A 187 7.29 -0.74 -19.08
N SER A 188 7.54 0.16 -18.12
CA SER A 188 6.81 1.41 -17.95
C SER A 188 7.72 2.52 -17.42
N THR A 189 7.33 3.77 -17.67
CA THR A 189 8.12 4.96 -17.36
C THR A 189 7.40 5.87 -16.35
N ASN A 190 8.04 6.99 -15.98
CA ASN A 190 7.45 8.06 -15.15
C ASN A 190 6.95 7.59 -13.76
N GLY A 191 7.50 6.50 -13.24
CA GLY A 191 7.13 5.91 -11.96
C GLY A 191 5.78 5.21 -11.95
N LYS A 192 5.14 5.05 -13.12
CA LYS A 192 3.84 4.41 -13.26
C LYS A 192 3.96 2.90 -13.41
N VAL A 193 2.95 2.17 -12.97
CA VAL A 193 2.74 0.75 -13.34
C VAL A 193 1.35 0.63 -13.96
N PRO A 194 1.25 0.38 -15.29
CA PRO A 194 -0.02 0.29 -16.01
C PRO A 194 -0.71 -1.06 -15.80
N ARG A 195 -1.91 -1.23 -16.36
CA ARG A 195 -2.55 -2.54 -16.54
C ARG A 195 -1.75 -3.41 -17.52
N GLY A 196 -1.92 -4.73 -17.42
CA GLY A 196 -1.43 -5.68 -18.42
C GLY A 196 -2.35 -5.79 -19.63
N SER A 197 -1.87 -6.48 -20.67
CA SER A 197 -2.65 -6.85 -21.85
C SER A 197 -3.81 -7.79 -21.49
N SER A 198 -4.80 -7.92 -22.38
CA SER A 198 -5.91 -8.88 -22.20
C SER A 198 -5.37 -10.30 -21.94
N GLY A 199 -6.02 -11.03 -21.01
CA GLY A 199 -5.60 -12.37 -20.58
C GLY A 199 -4.50 -12.40 -19.52
N LYS A 200 -3.89 -11.26 -19.18
CA LYS A 200 -2.93 -11.16 -18.07
C LYS A 200 -3.62 -11.04 -16.71
N GLY A 201 -2.85 -11.37 -15.69
CA GLY A 201 -3.28 -11.40 -14.31
C GLY A 201 -3.55 -10.03 -13.68
N ASP A 202 -3.14 -8.96 -14.36
CA ASP A 202 -3.33 -7.54 -14.01
C ASP A 202 -4.05 -6.77 -15.14
N SER A 203 -4.84 -7.48 -15.95
CA SER A 203 -5.51 -6.92 -17.13
C SER A 203 -6.66 -5.96 -16.82
N LEU A 204 -7.28 -6.01 -15.64
CA LEU A 204 -8.29 -5.04 -15.18
C LEU A 204 -7.70 -3.91 -14.33
N SER A 205 -6.69 -4.19 -13.52
CA SER A 205 -6.06 -3.18 -12.66
C SER A 205 -4.64 -3.55 -12.31
N ALA A 206 -3.80 -2.53 -12.11
CA ALA A 206 -2.56 -2.60 -11.35
C ALA A 206 -2.64 -1.58 -10.21
N SER A 207 -2.62 -2.02 -8.96
CA SER A 207 -2.93 -1.18 -7.80
C SER A 207 -2.14 -1.57 -6.56
N THR A 208 -2.40 -0.86 -5.46
CA THR A 208 -1.98 -1.18 -4.10
C THR A 208 -0.49 -1.53 -4.02
N PRO A 209 0.39 -0.59 -4.42
CA PRO A 209 1.82 -0.83 -4.45
C PRO A 209 2.38 -1.01 -3.04
N CYS A 210 3.44 -1.81 -2.94
CA CYS A 210 4.35 -1.88 -1.80
C CYS A 210 5.78 -1.83 -2.34
N VAL A 211 6.43 -0.70 -2.15
CA VAL A 211 7.79 -0.45 -2.63
C VAL A 211 8.79 -0.52 -1.47
N ILE A 212 9.90 -1.21 -1.73
CA ILE A 212 11.10 -1.18 -0.88
C ILE A 212 12.33 -0.96 -1.77
N LYS A 213 13.41 -0.49 -1.16
CA LYS A 213 14.73 -0.41 -1.79
C LYS A 213 15.66 -1.46 -1.19
N VAL A 214 16.35 -2.22 -2.03
CA VAL A 214 17.32 -3.27 -1.64
C VAL A 214 18.61 -3.03 -2.39
N GLY A 215 19.66 -2.60 -1.68
CA GLY A 215 20.88 -2.11 -2.33
C GLY A 215 20.56 -0.92 -3.23
N SER A 216 20.95 -0.99 -4.50
CA SER A 216 20.67 0.04 -5.52
C SER A 216 19.33 -0.12 -6.22
N ALA A 217 18.61 -1.24 -6.02
CA ALA A 217 17.38 -1.55 -6.75
C ALA A 217 16.12 -1.27 -5.93
N TYR A 218 15.11 -0.71 -6.58
CA TYR A 218 13.74 -0.65 -6.10
C TYR A 218 12.99 -1.93 -6.50
N LYS A 219 12.15 -2.41 -5.59
CA LYS A 219 11.25 -3.54 -5.81
C LYS A 219 9.84 -3.12 -5.43
N MET A 220 8.88 -3.41 -6.30
CA MET A 220 7.46 -3.16 -6.07
C MET A 220 6.72 -4.48 -6.11
N TRP A 221 5.97 -4.75 -5.06
CA TRP A 221 4.86 -5.70 -5.10
C TRP A 221 3.58 -4.92 -5.33
N TYR A 222 2.78 -5.29 -6.32
CA TYR A 222 1.54 -4.61 -6.65
C TYR A 222 0.41 -5.62 -6.82
N VAL A 223 -0.82 -5.20 -6.56
CA VAL A 223 -2.00 -6.01 -6.76
C VAL A 223 -2.43 -5.90 -8.23
N GLY A 224 -2.61 -7.04 -8.88
CA GLY A 224 -3.20 -7.12 -10.21
C GLY A 224 -4.51 -7.88 -10.16
N SER A 225 -5.53 -7.36 -10.86
CA SER A 225 -6.79 -8.08 -11.06
C SER A 225 -6.95 -8.48 -12.52
N ASP A 226 -7.34 -9.73 -12.75
CA ASP A 226 -7.64 -10.26 -14.09
C ASP A 226 -9.08 -9.94 -14.53
N ALA A 227 -9.46 -10.33 -15.74
CA ALA A 227 -10.81 -10.15 -16.30
C ALA A 227 -11.94 -10.77 -15.45
N GLY A 228 -11.62 -11.74 -14.59
CA GLY A 228 -12.55 -12.33 -13.61
C GLY A 228 -12.65 -11.55 -12.31
N ASN A 229 -12.05 -10.36 -12.23
CA ASN A 229 -11.94 -9.52 -11.02
C ASN A 229 -11.24 -10.25 -9.86
N THR A 230 -10.28 -11.11 -10.18
CA THR A 230 -9.54 -11.89 -9.18
C THR A 230 -8.19 -11.23 -8.88
N ALA A 231 -8.01 -10.78 -7.64
CA ALA A 231 -6.83 -10.03 -7.21
C ALA A 231 -5.70 -10.95 -6.72
N ARG A 232 -4.48 -10.69 -7.21
CA ARG A 232 -3.23 -11.39 -6.85
C ARG A 232 -2.10 -10.38 -6.70
N VAL A 233 -0.95 -10.79 -6.15
CA VAL A 233 0.22 -9.92 -6.03
C VAL A 233 1.25 -10.26 -7.11
N TYR A 234 1.74 -9.25 -7.81
CA TYR A 234 2.78 -9.33 -8.83
C TYR A 234 3.99 -8.50 -8.42
N HIS A 235 5.10 -8.67 -9.14
CA HIS A 235 6.37 -8.05 -8.81
C HIS A 235 6.97 -7.28 -10.00
N ALA A 236 7.51 -6.11 -9.72
CA ALA A 236 8.25 -5.27 -10.65
C ALA A 236 9.53 -4.74 -10.01
N THR A 237 10.54 -4.46 -10.84
CA THR A 237 11.84 -3.93 -10.41
C THR A 237 12.19 -2.65 -11.14
N SER A 238 12.95 -1.78 -10.48
CA SER A 238 13.46 -0.54 -11.06
C SER A 238 14.84 -0.21 -10.49
N SER A 239 15.72 0.43 -11.25
CA SER A 239 16.99 0.96 -10.76
C SER A 239 16.89 2.40 -10.24
N ASN A 240 15.84 3.14 -10.62
CA ASN A 240 15.71 4.58 -10.34
C ASN A 240 14.35 4.99 -9.74
N GLY A 241 13.39 4.05 -9.66
CA GLY A 241 12.04 4.28 -9.17
C GLY A 241 11.08 4.90 -10.20
N LEU A 242 11.56 5.18 -11.42
CA LEU A 242 10.80 5.78 -12.52
C LEU A 242 10.57 4.79 -13.66
N GLU A 243 11.61 4.06 -14.04
CA GLU A 243 11.58 3.04 -15.08
C GLU A 243 11.36 1.67 -14.44
N TRP A 244 10.17 1.10 -14.62
CA TRP A 244 9.79 -0.18 -14.02
C TRP A 244 9.75 -1.28 -15.06
N THR A 245 10.21 -2.47 -14.66
CA THR A 245 10.06 -3.71 -15.42
C THR A 245 9.22 -4.68 -14.61
N LYS A 246 8.02 -4.99 -15.09
CA LYS A 246 7.21 -6.11 -14.61
C LYS A 246 7.91 -7.42 -14.95
N LEU A 247 7.95 -8.37 -14.01
CA LEU A 247 8.62 -9.66 -14.24
C LEU A 247 7.74 -10.62 -15.03
N ASP A 248 6.73 -11.20 -14.36
CA ASP A 248 5.80 -12.13 -14.98
C ASP A 248 4.39 -11.85 -14.46
N ASN A 249 3.57 -11.25 -15.33
CA ASN A 249 2.17 -10.92 -15.06
C ASN A 249 1.18 -11.94 -15.64
N SER A 250 1.64 -13.14 -16.04
CA SER A 250 0.71 -14.24 -16.30
C SER A 250 -0.03 -14.64 -15.02
N ILE A 251 -1.23 -15.21 -15.16
CA ILE A 251 -2.01 -15.70 -14.03
C ILE A 251 -1.21 -16.84 -13.34
N PRO A 252 -0.80 -16.67 -12.07
CA PRO A 252 -0.10 -17.71 -11.33
C PRO A 252 -0.99 -18.93 -11.08
N LEU A 253 -0.37 -20.10 -10.92
CA LEU A 253 -1.06 -21.31 -10.47
C LEU A 253 -1.56 -21.15 -9.03
N VAL A 254 -2.65 -21.85 -8.72
CA VAL A 254 -3.16 -22.00 -7.36
C VAL A 254 -2.21 -22.88 -6.54
N SER A 255 -1.78 -22.43 -5.36
CA SER A 255 -0.77 -23.11 -4.55
C SER A 255 -0.77 -22.61 -3.10
N ASP A 256 -0.73 -23.55 -2.16
CA ASP A 256 -0.58 -23.28 -0.71
C ASP A 256 0.87 -23.35 -0.22
N THR A 257 1.81 -23.72 -1.10
CA THR A 257 3.19 -24.04 -0.67
C THR A 257 4.22 -23.20 -1.37
N THR A 258 4.03 -22.91 -2.67
CA THR A 258 5.06 -22.26 -3.48
C THR A 258 4.52 -21.37 -4.58
N ASN A 259 5.16 -20.22 -4.79
CA ASN A 259 4.98 -19.38 -5.97
C ASN A 259 6.32 -19.03 -6.63
N SER A 260 6.30 -18.69 -7.92
CA SER A 260 7.48 -18.34 -8.73
C SER A 260 7.56 -16.83 -9.03
N ASN A 261 8.72 -16.35 -9.51
CA ASN A 261 8.90 -14.96 -9.99
C ASN A 261 8.53 -13.87 -8.98
N SER A 262 8.66 -14.17 -7.69
CA SER A 262 8.30 -13.29 -6.58
C SER A 262 6.84 -12.80 -6.55
N ARG A 263 5.92 -13.45 -7.27
CA ARG A 263 4.48 -13.15 -7.26
C ARG A 263 3.76 -14.06 -6.25
N LEU A 264 2.55 -13.68 -5.86
CA LEU A 264 1.69 -14.44 -4.96
C LEU A 264 0.39 -14.79 -5.68
N GLY A 265 0.21 -16.09 -5.96
CA GLY A 265 -1.04 -16.66 -6.43
C GLY A 265 -2.07 -16.82 -5.31
N LEU A 266 -3.15 -17.54 -5.61
CA LEU A 266 -4.18 -17.86 -4.61
C LEU A 266 -3.89 -19.19 -3.92
N GLY A 267 -4.36 -19.30 -2.68
CA GLY A 267 -4.41 -20.58 -1.98
C GLY A 267 -5.45 -21.54 -2.58
N THR A 268 -5.35 -22.82 -2.23
CA THR A 268 -6.28 -23.87 -2.65
C THR A 268 -7.69 -23.63 -2.11
N ALA A 269 -8.68 -24.28 -2.72
CA ALA A 269 -10.08 -24.08 -2.37
C ALA A 269 -10.33 -24.30 -0.86
N GLY A 270 -11.05 -23.36 -0.23
CA GLY A 270 -11.33 -23.38 1.20
C GLY A 270 -10.27 -22.72 2.07
N LYS A 271 -9.16 -22.23 1.48
CA LYS A 271 -8.19 -21.39 2.19
C LYS A 271 -8.62 -19.94 2.21
N GLY A 272 -8.05 -19.24 3.19
CA GLY A 272 -8.36 -17.87 3.52
C GLY A 272 -8.00 -16.80 2.48
N ASP A 273 -7.27 -17.22 1.45
CA ASP A 273 -6.79 -16.44 0.32
C ASP A 273 -7.09 -17.15 -1.01
N SER A 274 -8.05 -18.08 -1.03
CA SER A 274 -8.43 -18.82 -2.24
C SER A 274 -9.22 -17.99 -3.25
N LYS A 275 -9.61 -16.76 -2.88
CA LYS A 275 -10.35 -15.82 -3.72
C LYS A 275 -9.59 -14.52 -3.99
N TYR A 276 -8.85 -14.03 -3.00
CA TYR A 276 -8.10 -12.79 -3.08
C TYR A 276 -6.78 -12.91 -2.33
N ALA A 277 -5.71 -12.43 -2.95
CA ALA A 277 -4.44 -12.11 -2.30
C ALA A 277 -4.08 -10.66 -2.64
N SER A 278 -4.13 -9.77 -1.65
CA SER A 278 -4.13 -8.33 -1.88
C SER A 278 -3.41 -7.55 -0.78
N HIS A 279 -3.25 -6.23 -0.95
CA HIS A 279 -2.67 -5.32 0.05
C HIS A 279 -1.35 -5.81 0.65
N PRO A 280 -0.35 -6.15 -0.18
CA PRO A 280 0.92 -6.67 0.32
C PRO A 280 1.63 -5.58 1.12
N LYS A 281 2.31 -6.00 2.18
CA LYS A 281 3.36 -5.24 2.82
C LYS A 281 4.57 -6.12 3.02
N VAL A 282 5.66 -5.75 2.37
CA VAL A 282 6.94 -6.46 2.44
C VAL A 282 7.89 -5.74 3.39
N VAL A 283 8.60 -6.54 4.19
CA VAL A 283 9.73 -6.14 5.03
C VAL A 283 10.87 -7.11 4.77
N ILE A 284 12.11 -6.62 4.80
CA ILE A 284 13.31 -7.46 4.75
C ILE A 284 13.56 -7.99 6.17
N ALA A 285 13.50 -9.30 6.36
CA ALA A 285 14.01 -9.93 7.58
C ALA A 285 15.54 -9.91 7.49
N ASN A 286 16.21 -9.26 8.46
CA ASN A 286 17.67 -9.29 8.59
C ASN A 286 18.16 -10.67 9.12
N ASP A 287 17.62 -11.76 8.59
CA ASP A 287 18.10 -13.11 8.87
C ASP A 287 19.36 -13.42 8.02
N ARG A 288 19.95 -14.61 8.21
CA ARG A 288 21.15 -15.04 7.48
C ARG A 288 20.99 -14.96 5.95
N TRP A 289 19.76 -14.96 5.45
CA TRP A 289 19.45 -14.97 4.03
C TRP A 289 18.96 -13.61 3.52
N ASN A 290 18.54 -12.69 4.39
CA ASN A 290 17.82 -11.45 4.13
C ASN A 290 16.37 -11.62 3.61
N SER A 291 15.65 -12.65 4.05
CA SER A 291 14.36 -13.05 3.46
C SER A 291 13.31 -11.93 3.39
N TYR A 292 12.48 -11.95 2.34
CA TYR A 292 11.32 -11.07 2.25
C TYR A 292 10.16 -11.68 3.04
N GLN A 293 9.67 -10.93 4.02
CA GLN A 293 8.46 -11.26 4.79
C GLN A 293 7.32 -10.41 4.24
N MET A 294 6.25 -11.05 3.76
CA MET A 294 5.07 -10.37 3.23
C MET A 294 3.87 -10.65 4.12
N TRP A 295 3.24 -9.59 4.61
CA TRP A 295 1.87 -9.67 5.13
C TRP A 295 0.91 -9.21 4.05
N TYR A 296 -0.18 -9.93 3.85
CA TYR A 296 -1.16 -9.64 2.80
C TYR A 296 -2.58 -9.91 3.27
N SER A 297 -3.55 -9.26 2.64
CA SER A 297 -4.97 -9.47 2.90
C SER A 297 -5.53 -10.60 2.03
N GLY A 298 -6.33 -11.48 2.62
CA GLY A 298 -7.16 -12.45 1.91
C GLY A 298 -8.57 -12.53 2.50
N TYR A 299 -9.49 -13.16 1.78
CA TYR A 299 -10.87 -13.34 2.20
C TYR A 299 -11.21 -14.82 2.42
N ASP A 300 -11.61 -15.17 3.64
CA ASP A 300 -11.86 -16.56 4.05
C ASP A 300 -13.28 -17.07 3.79
N GLY A 301 -14.07 -16.32 3.01
CA GLY A 301 -15.48 -16.61 2.77
C GLY A 301 -16.43 -15.87 3.73
N ALA A 302 -15.92 -15.29 4.81
CA ALA A 302 -16.70 -14.48 5.75
C ALA A 302 -16.03 -13.12 6.04
N ASN A 303 -14.72 -13.12 6.27
CA ASN A 303 -13.96 -11.98 6.76
C ASN A 303 -12.68 -11.77 5.96
N TRP A 304 -12.29 -10.51 5.86
CA TRP A 304 -10.93 -10.14 5.46
C TRP A 304 -9.95 -10.42 6.61
N ARG A 305 -8.85 -11.08 6.31
CA ARG A 305 -7.79 -11.41 7.27
C ARG A 305 -6.41 -11.07 6.71
N VAL A 306 -5.45 -10.95 7.62
CA VAL A 306 -4.03 -10.81 7.29
C VAL A 306 -3.37 -12.18 7.34
N TYR A 307 -2.72 -12.55 6.25
CA TYR A 307 -1.91 -13.75 6.06
C TYR A 307 -0.44 -13.38 5.91
N HIS A 308 0.42 -14.39 5.85
CA HIS A 308 1.86 -14.22 5.82
C HIS A 308 2.53 -15.17 4.82
N ALA A 309 3.52 -14.66 4.09
CA ALA A 309 4.33 -15.43 3.13
C ALA A 309 5.81 -15.02 3.21
N ILE A 310 6.72 -15.96 2.96
CA ILE A 310 8.17 -15.75 3.06
C ILE A 310 8.84 -16.09 1.72
N SER A 311 9.75 -15.24 1.24
CA SER A 311 10.67 -15.59 0.13
C SER A 311 12.12 -15.47 0.60
N PRO A 312 12.94 -16.52 0.48
CA PRO A 312 14.39 -16.37 0.63
C PRO A 312 14.98 -15.48 -0.50
N PRO A 313 16.06 -14.72 -0.28
CA PRO A 313 16.79 -13.97 -1.32
C PRO A 313 17.91 -14.83 -1.93
N PRO A 314 18.49 -14.42 -3.08
CA PRO A 314 18.39 -15.24 -4.27
C PRO A 314 19.51 -16.27 -4.47
N ALA A 315 19.09 -17.50 -4.73
CA ALA A 315 19.34 -18.18 -6.01
C ALA A 315 18.11 -19.08 -6.33
N GLY A 316 17.22 -18.65 -7.24
CA GLY A 316 16.04 -19.41 -7.66
C GLY A 316 14.84 -19.27 -6.71
N THR A 317 13.90 -18.40 -7.06
CA THR A 317 12.89 -17.84 -6.15
C THR A 317 11.68 -18.75 -5.96
N ILE A 318 11.47 -19.23 -4.72
CA ILE A 318 10.25 -19.88 -4.26
C ILE A 318 9.78 -19.17 -2.98
N PHE A 319 8.58 -18.57 -2.98
CA PHE A 319 7.91 -18.21 -1.73
C PHE A 319 7.50 -19.50 -1.01
N THR A 320 7.70 -19.64 0.30
CA THR A 320 7.17 -20.75 1.11
C THR A 320 6.20 -20.22 2.15
N PHE A 321 5.07 -20.90 2.32
CA PHE A 321 4.03 -20.50 3.28
C PHE A 321 4.29 -21.11 4.66
N ARG A 322 3.90 -20.39 5.70
CA ARG A 322 3.83 -20.89 7.08
C ARG A 322 2.58 -20.36 7.74
#